data_AF-B1KLZ4-F1
#
_entry.id   AF-B1KLZ4-F1
#
_cell.length_a   1.000
_cell.length_b   1.000
_cell.length_c   1.000
_cell.angle_alpha   90.00
_cell.angle_beta   90.00
_cell.angle_gamma   90.00
#
_symmetry.space_group_name_H-M   'P 1'
#
loop_
_entity.id
_entity.type
_entity.pdbx_description
1 polymer ?
#
loop_
_entity_poly.entity_id
_entity_poly.type
_entity_poly.pdbx_seq_one_letter_code
_entity_poly.pdbx_strand_id
1 'polypeptide(L)'
;MKFKLFSILLILAIFFGVIISSDHKQKPNFYKVDIQERAQIEKIYALMNEQKYDLALPLIEISLPKLLAKQSNDGSMIAWLYDMKAHVMASRYHFHYAIEAITKANQHKSDLRYRKLREEWLEEIDAMQGERQLRTSYISGRNAGLSQSLTNDIHIAYIYIDDNRSSKWSGKQRIKNQVSVDKVLDWYKQQASHYAIDELDFKVRYFVVNSPKGVGKEWLRDPAAFRQILNNLFKRLSFRGIGEFI
;
A
#
# COMPACT_ATOMS: atom_id res chain seq x y z
N MET A 1 28.43 -28.18 -35.96
CA MET A 1 28.13 -27.09 -34.99
C MET A 1 26.90 -26.27 -35.34
N LYS A 2 26.71 -25.85 -36.60
CA LYS A 2 25.60 -24.97 -37.02
C LYS A 2 24.19 -25.52 -36.76
N PHE A 3 24.00 -26.84 -36.84
CA PHE A 3 22.68 -27.48 -36.64
C PHE A 3 22.22 -27.43 -35.17
N LYS A 4 23.12 -27.61 -34.20
CA LYS A 4 22.79 -27.55 -32.76
C LYS A 4 22.43 -26.12 -32.30
N LEU A 5 23.06 -25.11 -32.89
CA LEU A 5 22.76 -23.70 -32.58
C LEU A 5 21.35 -23.30 -33.04
N PHE A 6 20.94 -23.81 -34.21
CA PHE A 6 19.60 -23.58 -34.76
C PHE A 6 18.50 -24.23 -33.90
N SER A 7 18.73 -25.45 -33.41
CA SER A 7 17.79 -26.13 -32.51
C SER A 7 17.59 -25.39 -31.19
N ILE A 8 18.67 -24.83 -30.62
CA ILE A 8 18.60 -24.07 -29.36
C ILE A 8 17.83 -22.76 -29.56
N LEU A 9 18.08 -22.05 -30.66
CA LEU A 9 17.33 -20.83 -31.01
C LEU A 9 15.85 -21.10 -31.27
N LEU A 10 15.51 -22.21 -31.93
CA LEU A 10 14.12 -22.61 -32.18
C LEU A 10 13.40 -22.94 -30.87
N ILE A 11 14.05 -23.67 -29.95
CA ILE A 11 13.48 -23.99 -28.63
C ILE A 11 13.29 -22.70 -27.82
N LEU A 12 14.25 -21.79 -27.82
CA LEU A 12 14.13 -20.47 -27.18
C LEU A 12 13.00 -19.64 -27.77
N ALA A 13 12.83 -19.64 -29.10
CA ALA A 13 11.75 -18.92 -29.78
C ALA A 13 10.37 -19.51 -29.48
N ILE A 14 10.24 -20.84 -29.40
CA ILE A 14 9.00 -21.51 -28.98
C ILE A 14 8.71 -21.21 -27.50
N PHE A 15 9.73 -21.25 -26.63
CA PHE A 15 9.58 -20.91 -25.22
C PHE A 15 9.16 -19.44 -25.03
N PHE A 16 9.75 -18.50 -25.78
CA PHE A 16 9.35 -17.09 -25.79
C PHE A 16 7.94 -16.88 -26.36
N GLY A 17 7.56 -17.59 -27.43
CA GLY A 17 6.24 -17.50 -28.03
C GLY A 17 5.11 -18.03 -27.13
N VAL A 18 5.39 -19.06 -26.33
CA VAL A 18 4.43 -19.61 -25.36
C VAL A 18 4.33 -18.72 -24.12
N ILE A 19 5.42 -18.10 -23.67
CA ILE A 19 5.41 -17.20 -22.49
C ILE A 19 4.71 -15.86 -22.77
N ILE A 20 4.74 -15.36 -24.02
CA ILE A 20 4.11 -14.07 -24.39
C ILE A 20 2.62 -14.21 -24.78
N SER A 21 2.06 -15.41 -24.78
CA SER A 21 0.62 -15.59 -24.98
C SER A 21 -0.12 -15.21 -23.69
N SER A 22 -0.30 -13.92 -23.48
CA SER A 22 -1.12 -13.37 -22.40
C SER A 22 -2.58 -13.76 -22.61
N ASP A 23 -3.09 -14.55 -21.65
CA ASP A 23 -4.38 -15.24 -21.73
C ASP A 23 -5.60 -14.28 -21.67
N HIS A 24 -5.36 -12.98 -21.53
CA HIS A 24 -6.38 -11.92 -21.64
C HIS A 24 -7.05 -11.90 -23.02
N LYS A 25 -6.43 -12.53 -24.03
CA LYS A 25 -6.97 -12.68 -25.39
C LYS A 25 -8.00 -13.81 -25.52
N GLN A 26 -8.25 -14.60 -24.48
CA GLN A 26 -9.30 -15.63 -24.56
C GLN A 26 -10.67 -14.96 -24.60
N LYS A 27 -11.40 -15.22 -25.69
CA LYS A 27 -12.77 -14.79 -25.88
C LYS A 27 -13.64 -15.36 -24.75
N PRO A 28 -14.40 -14.53 -24.00
CA PRO A 28 -15.21 -15.03 -22.90
C PRO A 28 -16.36 -15.91 -23.43
N ASN A 29 -16.82 -16.85 -22.60
CA ASN A 29 -17.96 -17.68 -22.96
C ASN A 29 -19.26 -16.91 -22.73
N PHE A 30 -19.91 -16.48 -23.82
CA PHE A 30 -21.10 -15.63 -23.80
C PHE A 30 -22.43 -16.39 -23.58
N TYR A 31 -22.42 -17.72 -23.47
CA TYR A 31 -23.64 -18.54 -23.57
C TYR A 31 -24.67 -18.31 -22.45
N LYS A 32 -24.32 -17.58 -21.39
CA LYS A 32 -25.17 -17.39 -20.19
C LYS A 32 -25.47 -15.93 -19.85
N VAL A 33 -25.20 -15.01 -20.77
CA VAL A 33 -25.43 -13.58 -20.58
C VAL A 33 -26.61 -13.14 -21.44
N ASP A 34 -27.47 -12.27 -20.90
CA ASP A 34 -28.59 -11.69 -21.63
C ASP A 34 -28.12 -10.98 -22.92
N ILE A 35 -28.98 -10.92 -23.94
CA ILE A 35 -28.68 -10.36 -25.26
C ILE A 35 -28.15 -8.92 -25.16
N GLN A 36 -28.75 -8.10 -24.28
CA GLN A 36 -28.31 -6.71 -24.08
C GLN A 36 -26.94 -6.62 -23.40
N GLU A 37 -26.68 -7.47 -22.41
CA GLU A 37 -25.39 -7.52 -21.71
C GLU A 37 -24.31 -8.09 -22.61
N ARG A 38 -24.63 -9.09 -23.44
CA ARG A 38 -23.71 -9.71 -24.39
C ARG A 38 -23.11 -8.66 -25.33
N ALA A 39 -23.91 -7.75 -25.87
CA ALA A 39 -23.41 -6.67 -26.73
C ALA A 39 -22.40 -5.77 -26.00
N GLN A 40 -22.62 -5.49 -24.71
CA GLN A 40 -21.66 -4.72 -23.91
C GLN A 40 -20.36 -5.51 -23.64
N ILE A 41 -20.46 -6.80 -23.28
CA ILE A 41 -19.28 -7.64 -23.04
C ILE A 41 -18.47 -7.83 -24.34
N GLU A 42 -19.13 -8.03 -25.49
CA GLU A 42 -18.47 -8.12 -26.80
C GLU A 42 -17.74 -6.80 -27.14
N LYS A 43 -18.35 -5.65 -26.84
CA LYS A 43 -17.72 -4.34 -27.00
C LYS A 43 -16.51 -4.18 -26.06
N ILE A 44 -16.62 -4.59 -24.80
CA ILE A 44 -15.50 -4.58 -23.85
C ILE A 44 -14.35 -5.43 -24.41
N TYR A 45 -14.63 -6.66 -24.84
CA TYR A 45 -13.63 -7.56 -25.41
C TYR A 45 -12.92 -6.96 -26.62
N ALA A 46 -13.67 -6.35 -27.54
CA ALA A 46 -13.08 -5.65 -28.70
C ALA A 46 -12.16 -4.51 -28.27
N LEU A 47 -12.60 -3.66 -27.34
CA LEU A 47 -11.80 -2.54 -26.83
C LEU A 47 -10.55 -3.00 -26.09
N MET A 48 -10.63 -4.09 -25.31
CA MET A 48 -9.48 -4.69 -24.63
C MET A 48 -8.46 -5.22 -25.63
N ASN A 49 -8.89 -5.89 -26.70
CA ASN A 49 -8.01 -6.37 -27.76
C ASN A 49 -7.34 -5.24 -28.55
N GLU A 50 -8.06 -4.13 -28.75
CA GLU A 50 -7.52 -2.91 -29.37
C GLU A 50 -6.69 -2.05 -28.40
N GLN A 51 -6.51 -2.50 -27.14
CA GLN A 51 -5.82 -1.77 -26.07
C GLN A 51 -6.42 -0.37 -25.77
N LYS A 52 -7.70 -0.16 -26.11
CA LYS A 52 -8.45 1.08 -25.82
C LYS A 52 -8.98 1.07 -24.39
N TYR A 53 -8.06 1.01 -23.43
CA TYR A 53 -8.38 0.80 -22.02
C TYR A 53 -9.24 1.92 -21.41
N ASP A 54 -9.05 3.17 -21.83
CA ASP A 54 -9.87 4.31 -21.39
C ASP A 54 -11.34 4.19 -21.76
N LEU A 55 -11.64 3.51 -22.88
CA LEU A 55 -13.00 3.25 -23.32
C LEU A 55 -13.55 1.97 -22.72
N ALA A 56 -12.70 0.98 -22.45
CA ALA A 56 -13.10 -0.30 -21.88
C ALA A 56 -13.49 -0.18 -20.39
N LEU A 57 -12.71 0.56 -19.59
CA LEU A 57 -12.89 0.63 -18.14
C LEU A 57 -14.28 1.13 -17.71
N PRO A 58 -14.82 2.24 -18.25
CA PRO A 58 -16.16 2.69 -17.88
C PRO A 58 -17.24 1.66 -18.19
N LEU A 59 -17.10 0.92 -19.30
CA LEU A 59 -18.03 -0.14 -19.65
C LEU A 59 -17.95 -1.30 -18.66
N ILE A 60 -16.73 -1.70 -18.25
CA ILE A 60 -16.53 -2.73 -17.23
C ILE A 60 -17.18 -2.31 -15.89
N GLU A 61 -17.01 -1.04 -15.49
CA GLU A 61 -17.57 -0.51 -14.24
C GLU A 61 -19.09 -0.39 -14.26
N ILE A 62 -19.70 -0.23 -15.43
CA ILE A 62 -21.16 -0.27 -15.60
C ILE A 62 -21.69 -1.71 -15.62
N SER A 63 -20.97 -2.64 -16.27
CA SER A 63 -21.43 -4.03 -16.44
C SER A 63 -21.28 -4.86 -15.15
N LEU A 64 -20.23 -4.65 -14.36
CA LEU A 64 -19.96 -5.42 -13.14
C LEU A 64 -21.11 -5.38 -12.12
N PRO A 65 -21.62 -4.20 -11.68
CA PRO A 65 -22.71 -4.13 -10.70
C PRO A 65 -24.00 -4.80 -11.19
N LYS A 66 -24.32 -4.71 -12.49
CA LYS A 66 -25.50 -5.33 -13.08
C LYS A 66 -25.44 -6.85 -13.00
N LEU A 67 -24.28 -7.44 -13.33
CA LEU A 67 -24.08 -8.88 -13.27
C LEU A 67 -24.03 -9.41 -11.83
N LEU A 68 -23.46 -8.63 -10.90
CA LEU A 68 -23.48 -8.95 -9.47
C LEU A 68 -24.90 -8.94 -8.90
N ALA A 69 -25.72 -7.94 -9.26
CA ALA A 69 -27.09 -7.81 -8.79
C ALA A 69 -27.99 -8.97 -9.25
N LYS A 70 -27.71 -9.54 -10.43
CA LYS A 70 -28.46 -10.67 -10.99
C LYS A 70 -28.16 -12.02 -10.30
N GLN A 71 -27.20 -12.08 -9.38
CA GLN A 71 -26.75 -13.33 -8.73
C GLN A 71 -26.57 -14.47 -9.74
N SER A 72 -25.88 -14.19 -10.86
CA SER A 72 -25.57 -15.21 -11.86
C SER A 72 -24.86 -16.38 -11.18
N ASN A 73 -25.45 -17.58 -11.26
CA ASN A 73 -24.89 -18.84 -10.72
C ASN A 73 -23.51 -19.20 -11.33
N ASP A 74 -23.09 -18.50 -12.39
CA ASP A 74 -21.78 -18.68 -13.00
C ASP A 74 -20.89 -17.46 -12.72
N GLY A 75 -19.96 -17.62 -11.77
CA GLY A 75 -18.97 -16.61 -11.41
C GLY A 75 -17.94 -16.35 -12.51
N SER A 76 -17.91 -17.14 -13.59
CA SER A 76 -16.89 -17.04 -14.65
C SER A 76 -16.91 -15.69 -15.38
N MET A 77 -18.10 -15.14 -15.66
CA MET A 77 -18.19 -13.85 -16.36
C MET A 77 -17.78 -12.68 -15.46
N ILE A 78 -18.17 -12.76 -14.18
CA ILE A 78 -17.79 -11.76 -13.18
C ILE A 78 -16.28 -11.81 -12.95
N ALA A 79 -15.70 -13.01 -12.84
CA ALA A 79 -14.25 -13.21 -12.74
C ALA A 79 -13.51 -12.65 -13.96
N TRP A 80 -14.03 -12.89 -15.17
CA TRP A 80 -13.45 -12.35 -16.40
C TRP A 80 -13.47 -10.82 -16.43
N LEU A 81 -14.57 -10.17 -16.04
CA LEU A 81 -14.65 -8.71 -15.97
C LEU A 81 -13.68 -8.12 -14.95
N TYR A 82 -13.54 -8.76 -13.78
CA TYR A 82 -12.56 -8.35 -12.78
C TYR A 82 -11.12 -8.55 -13.28
N ASP A 83 -10.83 -9.62 -14.01
CA ASP A 83 -9.53 -9.84 -14.66
C ASP A 83 -9.24 -8.75 -15.71
N MET A 84 -10.21 -8.39 -16.55
CA MET A 84 -10.05 -7.27 -17.50
C MET A 84 -9.83 -5.93 -16.76
N LYS A 85 -10.56 -5.68 -15.66
CA LYS A 85 -10.35 -4.49 -14.82
C LYS A 85 -8.93 -4.48 -14.26
N ALA A 86 -8.46 -5.61 -13.75
CA ALA A 86 -7.13 -5.75 -13.19
C ALA A 86 -6.05 -5.44 -14.23
N HIS A 87 -6.22 -5.97 -15.46
CA HIS A 87 -5.31 -5.70 -16.59
C HIS A 87 -5.25 -4.21 -16.93
N VAL A 88 -6.39 -3.53 -17.02
CA VAL A 88 -6.42 -2.08 -17.26
C VAL A 88 -5.68 -1.32 -16.16
N MET A 89 -5.90 -1.68 -14.89
CA MET A 89 -5.23 -1.02 -13.77
C MET A 89 -3.72 -1.27 -13.77
N ALA A 90 -3.29 -2.50 -14.01
CA ALA A 90 -1.88 -2.86 -14.10
C ALA A 90 -1.18 -2.10 -15.25
N SER A 91 -1.82 -1.96 -16.41
CA SER A 91 -1.28 -1.18 -17.53
C SER A 91 -1.07 0.31 -17.23
N ARG A 92 -1.73 0.82 -16.19
CA ARG A 92 -1.62 2.20 -15.71
C ARG A 92 -0.68 2.33 -14.50
N TYR A 93 0.04 1.27 -14.14
CA TYR A 93 0.85 1.19 -12.92
C TYR A 93 0.04 1.37 -11.62
N HIS A 94 -1.27 1.12 -11.68
CA HIS A 94 -2.18 1.20 -10.54
C HIS A 94 -2.28 -0.17 -9.82
N PHE A 95 -1.13 -0.71 -9.39
CA PHE A 95 -1.04 -2.10 -8.94
C PHE A 95 -1.90 -2.45 -7.72
N HIS A 96 -2.15 -1.51 -6.79
CA HIS A 96 -3.07 -1.75 -5.68
C HIS A 96 -4.50 -2.04 -6.15
N TYR A 97 -5.01 -1.27 -7.13
CA TYR A 97 -6.33 -1.50 -7.73
C TYR A 97 -6.34 -2.76 -8.60
N ALA A 98 -5.23 -3.09 -9.25
CA ALA A 98 -5.08 -4.33 -10.00
C ALA A 98 -5.16 -5.56 -9.08
N ILE A 99 -4.45 -5.53 -7.94
CA ILE A 99 -4.48 -6.57 -6.91
C ILE A 99 -5.88 -6.74 -6.32
N GLU A 100 -6.58 -5.64 -6.02
CA GLU A 100 -7.95 -5.70 -5.53
C GLU A 100 -8.87 -6.39 -6.54
N ALA A 101 -8.79 -5.99 -7.81
CA ALA A 101 -9.62 -6.54 -8.88
C ALA A 101 -9.31 -8.03 -9.13
N ILE A 102 -8.05 -8.44 -9.20
CA ILE A 102 -7.70 -9.86 -9.43
C ILE A 102 -8.03 -10.75 -8.23
N THR A 103 -8.00 -10.19 -7.02
CA THR A 103 -8.47 -10.89 -5.81
C THR A 103 -9.98 -11.15 -5.90
N LYS A 104 -10.77 -10.17 -6.35
CA LYS A 104 -12.21 -10.34 -6.62
C LYS A 104 -12.44 -11.36 -7.73
N ALA A 105 -11.63 -11.37 -8.80
CA ALA A 105 -11.72 -12.40 -9.83
C ALA A 105 -11.56 -13.82 -9.25
N ASN A 106 -10.55 -14.02 -8.40
CA ASN A 106 -10.27 -15.31 -7.75
C ASN A 106 -11.37 -15.74 -6.75
N GLN A 107 -12.09 -14.80 -6.14
CA GLN A 107 -13.25 -15.10 -5.30
C GLN A 107 -14.42 -15.68 -6.11
N HIS A 108 -14.61 -15.21 -7.35
CA HIS A 108 -15.70 -15.69 -8.23
C HIS A 108 -15.32 -16.94 -9.03
N LYS A 109 -14.05 -17.12 -9.37
CA LYS A 109 -13.52 -18.31 -10.04
C LYS A 109 -12.09 -18.53 -9.58
N SER A 110 -11.83 -19.60 -8.84
CA SER A 110 -10.46 -19.86 -8.42
C SER A 110 -9.61 -20.29 -9.62
N ASP A 111 -8.51 -19.56 -9.83
CA ASP A 111 -7.53 -19.83 -10.87
C ASP A 111 -6.14 -19.57 -10.30
N LEU A 112 -5.20 -20.48 -10.56
CA LEU A 112 -3.81 -20.33 -10.12
C LEU A 112 -3.17 -19.07 -10.73
N ARG A 113 -3.56 -18.70 -11.96
CA ARG A 113 -3.05 -17.49 -12.64
C ARG A 113 -3.34 -16.23 -11.83
N TYR A 114 -4.51 -16.12 -11.21
CA TYR A 114 -4.88 -14.94 -10.43
C TYR A 114 -3.99 -14.74 -9.21
N ARG A 115 -3.55 -15.84 -8.58
CA ARG A 115 -2.62 -15.80 -7.45
C ARG A 115 -1.23 -15.35 -7.90
N LYS A 116 -0.75 -15.90 -9.02
CA LYS A 116 0.53 -15.51 -9.62
C LYS A 116 0.59 -14.03 -9.99
N LEU A 117 -0.43 -13.53 -10.70
CA LEU A 117 -0.51 -12.10 -11.05
C LEU A 117 -0.51 -11.19 -9.82
N ARG A 118 -1.21 -11.61 -8.75
CA ARG A 118 -1.18 -10.88 -7.48
C ARG A 118 0.22 -10.83 -6.87
N GLU A 119 0.95 -11.95 -6.88
CA GLU A 119 2.33 -12.02 -6.39
C GLU A 119 3.27 -11.15 -7.23
N GLU A 120 3.21 -11.27 -8.56
CA GLU A 120 3.99 -10.45 -9.50
C GLU A 120 3.77 -8.94 -9.27
N TRP A 121 2.53 -8.50 -9.12
CA TRP A 121 2.25 -7.08 -8.87
C TRP A 121 2.63 -6.60 -7.47
N LEU A 122 2.69 -7.49 -6.46
CA LEU A 122 3.25 -7.16 -5.16
C LEU A 122 4.76 -6.93 -5.26
N GLU A 123 5.46 -7.78 -6.02
CA GLU A 123 6.89 -7.62 -6.30
C GLU A 123 7.17 -6.31 -7.06
N GLU A 124 6.34 -5.94 -8.04
CA GLU A 124 6.45 -4.66 -8.75
C GLU A 124 6.28 -3.45 -7.81
N ILE A 125 5.31 -3.50 -6.88
CA ILE A 125 5.16 -2.47 -5.85
C ILE A 125 6.43 -2.34 -5.02
N ASP A 126 6.99 -3.46 -4.57
CA ASP A 126 8.19 -3.47 -3.74
C ASP A 126 9.42 -2.96 -4.51
N ALA A 127 9.56 -3.32 -5.79
CA ALA A 127 10.64 -2.85 -6.66
C ALA A 127 10.59 -1.33 -6.86
N MET A 128 9.39 -0.75 -7.10
CA MET A 128 9.22 0.70 -7.22
C MET A 128 9.45 1.44 -5.89
N GLN A 129 9.36 0.74 -4.77
CA GLN A 129 9.66 1.30 -3.45
C GLN A 129 11.15 1.25 -3.08
N GLY A 130 12.04 0.92 -4.03
CA GLY A 130 13.49 0.86 -3.80
C GLY A 130 14.10 2.10 -3.14
N GLU A 131 13.58 3.31 -3.43
CA GLU A 131 14.04 4.55 -2.78
C GLU A 131 13.80 4.54 -1.25
N ARG A 132 12.73 3.87 -0.79
CA ARG A 132 12.43 3.71 0.63
C ARG A 132 13.42 2.78 1.34
N GLN A 133 14.05 1.86 0.61
CA GLN A 133 15.08 0.98 1.15
C GLN A 133 16.45 1.67 1.30
N LEU A 134 16.66 2.82 0.66
CA LEU A 134 17.92 3.58 0.73
C LEU A 134 18.00 4.51 1.94
N ARG A 135 16.86 4.84 2.58
CA ARG A 135 16.81 5.72 3.74
C ARG A 135 16.37 4.95 4.98
N THR A 136 17.29 4.82 5.94
CA THR A 136 17.08 4.17 7.24
C THR A 136 15.83 4.63 8.00
N SER A 137 15.40 5.88 7.81
CA SER A 137 14.14 6.39 8.39
C SER A 137 12.88 5.67 7.90
N TYR A 138 12.87 5.15 6.68
CA TYR A 138 11.75 4.40 6.11
C TYR A 138 11.82 2.90 6.44
N ILE A 139 13.04 2.35 6.60
CA ILE A 139 13.26 0.96 7.03
C ILE A 139 12.67 0.72 8.42
N SER A 140 12.81 1.69 9.34
CA SER A 140 12.19 1.63 10.68
C SER A 140 10.66 1.58 10.63
N GLY A 141 10.04 2.05 9.55
CA GLY A 141 8.60 1.99 9.30
C GLY A 141 8.15 0.83 8.41
N ARG A 142 9.07 -0.03 7.95
CA ARG A 142 8.79 -1.14 7.01
C ARG A 142 7.82 -2.18 7.56
N ASN A 143 7.75 -2.31 8.89
CA ASN A 143 6.79 -3.15 9.62
C ASN A 143 5.76 -2.33 10.42
N ALA A 144 5.73 -1.01 10.23
CA ALA A 144 4.75 -0.12 10.85
C ALA A 144 3.52 0.13 9.93
N GLY A 145 3.29 -0.75 8.95
CA GLY A 145 2.14 -0.70 8.04
C GLY A 145 0.99 -1.59 8.49
N LEU A 146 -0.25 -1.04 8.41
CA LEU A 146 -1.61 -1.61 8.22
C LEU A 146 -2.06 -2.93 8.88
N SER A 147 -1.17 -3.72 9.49
CA SER A 147 -1.42 -5.06 10.01
C SER A 147 -1.21 -5.18 11.52
N GLN A 148 -0.71 -4.12 12.16
CA GLN A 148 -0.81 -4.03 13.61
C GLN A 148 -2.21 -3.47 13.93
N SER A 149 -3.02 -4.29 14.59
CA SER A 149 -4.15 -3.79 15.38
C SER A 149 -3.60 -2.67 16.26
N LEU A 150 -4.11 -1.45 16.06
CA LEU A 150 -3.80 -0.34 16.94
C LEU A 150 -4.05 -0.85 18.37
N THR A 151 -2.99 -0.99 19.15
CA THR A 151 -3.19 -1.23 20.58
C THR A 151 -3.99 -0.05 21.09
N ASN A 152 -5.01 -0.30 21.91
CA ASN A 152 -5.92 0.75 22.40
C ASN A 152 -5.15 1.91 23.07
N ASP A 153 -3.88 1.73 23.43
CA ASP A 153 -3.00 2.75 23.96
C ASP A 153 -2.06 3.32 22.90
N ILE A 154 -2.15 4.63 22.64
CA ILE A 154 -1.21 5.41 21.82
C ILE A 154 -0.39 6.33 22.72
N HIS A 155 0.92 6.13 22.74
CA HIS A 155 1.86 6.97 23.47
C HIS A 155 2.53 7.97 22.53
N ILE A 156 2.39 9.27 22.83
CA ILE A 156 3.03 10.32 22.03
C ILE A 156 3.97 11.13 22.93
N ALA A 157 5.26 11.12 22.58
CA ALA A 157 6.28 11.91 23.28
C ALA A 157 6.77 13.05 22.39
N TYR A 158 6.42 14.30 22.75
CA TYR A 158 6.94 15.49 22.09
C TYR A 158 8.14 16.05 22.86
N ILE A 159 9.27 16.19 22.19
CA ILE A 159 10.54 16.61 22.80
C ILE A 159 10.96 17.95 22.20
N TYR A 160 10.87 19.01 23.01
CA TYR A 160 11.41 20.34 22.68
C TYR A 160 12.89 20.38 23.04
N ILE A 161 13.75 20.58 22.06
CA ILE A 161 15.21 20.70 22.25
C ILE A 161 15.58 22.18 22.12
N ASP A 162 16.22 22.75 23.14
CA ASP A 162 16.78 24.12 23.10
C ASP A 162 18.29 24.06 22.83
N ASP A 163 18.65 24.03 21.55
CA ASP A 163 20.04 23.94 21.07
C ASP A 163 20.65 25.30 20.66
N ASN A 164 19.95 26.42 20.90
CA ASN A 164 20.33 27.78 20.50
C ASN A 164 20.45 28.08 18.98
N ARG A 165 20.18 27.13 18.06
CA ARG A 165 20.21 27.41 16.60
C ARG A 165 18.87 27.87 16.06
N SER A 166 17.78 27.31 16.58
CA SER A 166 16.42 27.82 16.39
C SER A 166 15.97 28.49 17.68
N SER A 167 15.31 29.64 17.55
CA SER A 167 14.79 30.46 18.65
C SER A 167 14.17 29.61 19.77
N LYS A 168 14.54 29.92 21.03
CA LYS A 168 13.96 29.31 22.24
C LYS A 168 12.47 29.11 22.03
N TRP A 169 11.99 27.87 22.17
CA TRP A 169 10.57 27.53 21.99
C TRP A 169 9.71 28.41 22.91
N SER A 170 9.20 29.50 22.35
CA SER A 170 8.38 30.47 23.05
C SER A 170 7.06 29.81 23.44
N GLY A 171 6.39 30.34 24.48
CA GLY A 171 5.06 29.84 24.86
C GLY A 171 4.10 29.79 23.67
N LYS A 172 4.15 30.81 22.79
CA LYS A 172 3.35 30.88 21.56
C LYS A 172 3.65 29.74 20.57
N GLN A 173 4.92 29.36 20.39
CA GLN A 173 5.29 28.23 19.54
C GLN A 173 4.86 26.90 20.13
N ARG A 174 4.92 26.74 21.46
CA ARG A 174 4.41 25.53 22.13
C ARG A 174 2.89 25.38 21.98
N ILE A 175 2.15 26.48 22.11
CA ILE A 175 0.69 26.49 21.88
C ILE A 175 0.36 26.15 20.42
N LYS A 176 1.07 26.74 19.45
CA LYS A 176 0.89 26.37 18.03
C LYS A 176 1.17 24.90 17.78
N ASN A 177 2.20 24.36 18.42
CA ASN A 177 2.54 22.95 18.30
C ASN A 177 1.47 22.06 18.93
N GLN A 178 0.91 22.44 20.08
CA GLN A 178 -0.21 21.70 20.70
C GLN A 178 -1.38 21.56 19.72
N VAL A 179 -1.75 22.62 19.01
CA VAL A 179 -2.78 22.55 17.94
C VAL A 179 -2.39 21.58 16.82
N SER A 180 -1.10 21.48 16.48
CA SER A 180 -0.62 20.47 15.52
C SER A 180 -0.71 19.06 16.08
N VAL A 181 -0.44 18.86 17.38
CA VAL A 181 -0.62 17.56 18.04
C VAL A 181 -2.09 17.15 18.03
N ASP A 182 -3.00 18.08 18.35
CA ASP A 182 -4.43 17.82 18.37
C ASP A 182 -4.93 17.34 17.00
N LYS A 183 -4.45 17.95 15.90
CA LYS A 183 -4.75 17.48 14.53
C LYS A 183 -4.26 16.05 14.26
N VAL A 184 -3.08 15.69 14.77
CA VAL A 184 -2.55 14.32 14.63
C VAL A 184 -3.41 13.34 15.42
N LEU A 185 -3.81 13.70 16.64
CA LEU A 185 -4.72 12.89 17.46
C LEU A 185 -6.07 12.68 16.77
N ASP A 186 -6.65 13.75 16.19
CA ASP A 186 -7.91 13.69 15.46
C ASP A 186 -7.81 12.79 14.23
N TRP A 187 -6.69 12.85 13.51
CA TRP A 187 -6.44 11.93 12.41
C TRP A 187 -6.39 10.48 12.88
N TYR A 188 -5.70 10.17 13.98
CA TYR A 188 -5.67 8.81 14.54
C TYR A 188 -7.05 8.31 14.97
N LYS A 189 -7.86 9.17 15.62
CA LYS A 189 -9.25 8.84 15.97
C LYS A 189 -10.09 8.54 14.72
N GLN A 190 -9.95 9.35 13.68
CA GLN A 190 -10.62 9.13 12.40
C GLN A 190 -10.17 7.83 11.73
N GLN A 191 -8.89 7.49 11.80
CA GLN A 191 -8.41 6.22 11.27
C GLN A 191 -8.94 5.04 12.09
N ALA A 192 -8.93 5.11 13.42
CA ALA A 192 -9.46 4.05 14.28
C ALA A 192 -10.93 3.71 14.00
N SER A 193 -11.77 4.71 13.73
CA SER A 193 -13.18 4.46 13.40
C SER A 193 -13.36 3.67 12.11
N HIS A 194 -12.46 3.83 11.12
CA HIS A 194 -12.44 2.99 9.91
C HIS A 194 -12.13 1.53 10.20
N TYR A 195 -11.48 1.23 11.33
CA TYR A 195 -11.13 -0.12 11.76
C TYR A 195 -12.00 -0.66 12.90
N ALA A 196 -13.12 0.01 13.22
CA ALA A 196 -14.01 -0.35 14.32
C ALA A 196 -13.29 -0.48 15.68
N ILE A 197 -12.32 0.39 15.92
CA ILE A 197 -11.66 0.53 17.23
C ILE A 197 -12.41 1.62 17.98
N ASP A 198 -13.20 1.21 18.97
CA ASP A 198 -14.15 2.11 19.65
C ASP A 198 -13.48 3.04 20.66
N GLU A 199 -12.36 2.63 21.25
CA GLU A 199 -11.68 3.40 22.30
C GLU A 199 -10.15 3.43 22.10
N LEU A 200 -9.63 4.63 21.88
CA LEU A 200 -8.20 4.93 21.89
C LEU A 200 -7.85 5.80 23.10
N ASP A 201 -6.97 5.30 23.94
CA ASP A 201 -6.33 6.05 25.03
C ASP A 201 -5.05 6.72 24.51
N PHE A 202 -5.05 8.05 24.50
CA PHE A 202 -3.90 8.84 24.06
C PHE A 202 -3.13 9.37 25.26
N LYS A 203 -1.91 8.89 25.46
CA LYS A 203 -0.98 9.40 26.48
C LYS A 203 0.03 10.33 25.82
N VAL A 204 -0.32 11.61 25.70
CA VAL A 204 0.57 12.64 25.19
C VAL A 204 1.41 13.24 26.32
N ARG A 205 2.74 13.20 26.20
CA ARG A 205 3.66 13.85 27.13
C ARG A 205 4.60 14.81 26.42
N TYR A 206 4.81 15.96 27.04
CA TYR A 206 5.72 17.00 26.54
C TYR A 206 6.97 17.06 27.40
N PHE A 207 8.12 17.05 26.75
CA PHE A 207 9.43 17.14 27.38
C PHE A 207 10.16 18.37 26.87
N VAL A 208 10.84 19.08 27.77
CA VAL A 208 11.75 20.17 27.41
C VAL A 208 13.15 19.73 27.82
N VAL A 209 14.02 19.61 26.83
CA VAL A 209 15.40 19.17 26.98
C VAL A 209 16.31 20.39 26.88
N ASN A 210 17.05 20.63 27.96
CA ASN A 210 18.07 21.67 28.05
C ASN A 210 19.43 21.01 28.23
N SER A 211 20.50 21.70 27.82
CA SER A 211 21.85 21.22 28.12
C SER A 211 22.10 21.27 29.64
N PRO A 212 22.86 20.30 30.19
CA PRO A 212 23.29 20.34 31.58
C PRO A 212 24.04 21.64 31.90
N LYS A 213 23.95 22.11 33.15
CA LYS A 213 24.71 23.28 33.59
C LYS A 213 26.21 23.04 33.37
N GLY A 214 26.88 24.00 32.71
CA GLY A 214 28.30 23.92 32.40
C GLY A 214 28.66 23.15 31.12
N VAL A 215 27.68 22.59 30.42
CA VAL A 215 27.88 21.92 29.12
C VAL A 215 27.30 22.79 28.00
N GLY A 216 28.09 22.97 26.94
CA GLY A 216 27.67 23.71 25.74
C GLY A 216 26.39 23.11 25.14
N LYS A 217 25.52 23.95 24.58
CA LYS A 217 24.24 23.51 23.99
C LYS A 217 24.45 22.63 22.76
N GLU A 218 25.63 22.69 22.14
CA GLU A 218 26.10 21.83 21.05
C GLU A 218 26.11 20.35 21.44
N TRP A 219 26.25 20.05 22.73
CA TRP A 219 26.19 18.69 23.25
C TRP A 219 24.86 17.99 22.93
N LEU A 220 23.75 18.73 22.85
CA LEU A 220 22.45 18.17 22.45
C LEU A 220 22.42 17.63 21.01
N ARG A 221 23.43 17.99 20.20
CA ARG A 221 23.58 17.54 18.81
C ARG A 221 24.45 16.30 18.67
N ASP A 222 25.21 15.95 19.71
CA ASP A 222 26.03 14.74 19.68
C ASP A 222 25.11 13.50 19.67
N PRO A 223 25.23 12.60 18.68
CA PRO A 223 24.39 11.41 18.61
C PRO A 223 24.49 10.48 19.83
N ALA A 224 25.61 10.48 20.55
CA ALA A 224 25.75 9.69 21.77
C ALA A 224 24.99 10.34 22.94
N ALA A 225 25.19 11.65 23.14
CA ALA A 225 24.42 12.45 24.10
C ALA A 225 22.90 12.38 23.86
N PHE A 226 22.47 12.54 22.61
CA PHE A 226 21.05 12.50 22.25
C PHE A 226 20.41 11.14 22.56
N ARG A 227 21.12 10.04 22.28
CA ARG A 227 20.67 8.68 22.65
C ARG A 227 20.54 8.50 24.16
N GLN A 228 21.46 9.07 24.94
CA GLN A 228 21.37 9.04 26.40
C GLN A 228 20.14 9.80 26.91
N ILE A 229 19.85 10.98 26.34
CA ILE A 229 18.66 11.77 26.66
C ILE A 229 17.40 10.98 26.36
N LEU A 230 17.29 10.41 25.15
CA LEU A 230 16.14 9.60 24.74
C LEU A 230 15.93 8.40 25.66
N ASN A 231 16.99 7.65 25.97
CA ASN A 231 16.89 6.51 26.89
C ASN A 231 16.38 6.91 28.28
N ASN A 232 16.80 8.06 28.80
CA ASN A 232 16.29 8.59 30.07
C ASN A 232 14.83 9.02 29.98
N LEU A 233 14.41 9.60 28.84
CA LEU A 233 13.02 9.98 28.60
C LEU A 233 12.10 8.76 28.52
N PHE A 234 12.52 7.69 27.82
CA PHE A 234 11.74 6.47 27.72
C PHE A 234 11.61 5.75 29.08
N LYS A 235 12.68 5.73 29.88
CA LYS A 235 12.59 5.23 31.26
C LYS A 235 11.59 6.01 32.12
N ARG A 236 11.50 7.34 31.95
CA ARG A 236 10.49 8.18 32.63
C ARG A 236 9.07 7.94 32.14
N LEU A 237 8.93 7.41 30.94
CA LEU A 237 7.66 6.97 30.37
C LEU A 237 7.31 5.52 30.78
N SER A 238 8.13 4.88 31.62
CA SER A 238 8.02 3.48 32.06
C SER A 238 8.34 2.43 31.00
N PHE A 239 9.05 2.83 29.92
CA PHE A 239 9.58 1.92 28.92
C PHE A 239 11.05 1.60 29.22
N ARG A 240 11.49 0.35 28.99
CA ARG A 240 12.88 -0.08 29.20
C ARG A 240 13.84 0.59 28.23
N GLY A 241 13.36 0.98 27.05
CA GLY A 241 14.13 1.70 26.04
C GLY A 241 13.29 2.04 24.81
N ILE A 242 13.93 2.62 23.80
CA ILE A 242 13.26 3.08 22.57
C ILE A 242 12.55 1.95 21.81
N GLY A 243 13.09 0.73 21.84
CA GLY A 243 12.50 -0.41 21.14
C GLY A 243 11.24 -1.00 21.78
N GLU A 244 10.89 -0.59 23.01
CA GLU A 244 9.60 -0.92 23.64
C GLU A 244 8.58 0.22 23.46
N PHE A 245 9.08 1.41 23.08
CA PHE A 245 8.25 2.58 22.80
C PHE A 245 7.78 2.64 21.33
N ILE A 246 8.59 2.12 20.40
CA ILE A 246 8.30 1.99 18.95
C ILE A 246 7.68 0.62 18.70
#